data_AF-A0A9P7KPP3-F1
#
_entry.id   AF-A0A9P7KPP3-F1
#
_cell.length_a   1.000
_cell.length_b   1.000
_cell.length_c   1.000
_cell.angle_alpha   90.00
_cell.angle_beta   90.00
_cell.angle_gamma   90.00
#
_symmetry.space_group_name_H-M   'P 1'
#
loop_
_entity.id
_entity.type
_entity.pdbx_description
1 polymer ?
#
loop_
_entity_poly.entity_id
_entity_poly.type
_entity_poly.pdbx_seq_one_letter_code
_entity_poly.pdbx_strand_id
1 'polypeptide(L)'
;MKRFPNIYTYSLYLFRTSYPTTMELDHRPPLDYVTVKTTLPFYPLPPNGDRKPFRTERLSMRPMTEDDLGFLNALRSEPEGMIWSSQGCADKDIEQTKKSHALRMPPNDVKGYDWVVCLPETGEPIGMGGTGMWSGELGWPAVGYQFLKAHWGKGYASEFLKGFLAQWWSLPRNEVEISVDKNTIRGAGDGDGDVKEECVSAITVDSHSASQKVLKKCGMEFATAWTETDVRDRTQQVTLHGFFVRKGKDMPISLPLPSLLATATGITGSAWASGCIASMSLAGIPAVLQLSAPNSVTVWQEIFNRGIALMPKVAVTTALAYAYASYSAYQEGRKWKGLAAGGALTVAIVPFTLIFMSSTNDLLFKAAAGTLEASQEDVAKLIGRWGVLNLVRSMLPLAGTIVGLSTVFQSL
;
A
#
# COMPACT_ATOMS: atom_id res chain seq x y z
N MET A 1 -19.95 10.57 33.35
CA MET A 1 -19.73 9.37 32.50
C MET A 1 -19.12 8.26 33.36
N LYS A 2 -19.73 7.08 33.40
CA LYS A 2 -19.22 5.93 34.16
C LYS A 2 -17.88 5.51 33.54
N ARG A 3 -16.78 5.61 34.29
CA ARG A 3 -15.46 5.05 33.90
C ARG A 3 -15.65 3.55 33.65
N PHE A 4 -15.44 3.12 32.41
CA PHE A 4 -15.33 1.70 32.10
C PHE A 4 -14.08 1.15 32.82
N PRO A 5 -14.14 -0.02 33.45
CA PRO A 5 -12.95 -0.64 34.04
C PRO A 5 -11.95 -0.95 32.93
N ASN A 6 -10.73 -0.39 33.05
CA ASN A 6 -9.62 -0.63 32.13
C ASN A 6 -9.27 -2.12 32.12
N ILE A 7 -9.65 -2.82 31.07
CA ILE A 7 -9.18 -4.18 30.78
C ILE A 7 -7.95 -4.02 29.87
N TYR A 8 -6.78 -4.02 30.49
CA TYR A 8 -5.49 -3.85 29.82
C TYR A 8 -5.18 -5.07 28.95
N THR A 9 -5.12 -4.88 27.63
CA THR A 9 -4.49 -5.85 26.73
C THR A 9 -3.44 -5.13 25.90
N TYR A 10 -2.18 -5.48 26.17
CA TYR A 10 -0.95 -5.02 25.52
C TYR A 10 -0.59 -3.53 25.69
N SER A 11 0.00 -3.18 26.85
CA SER A 11 0.89 -2.01 26.99
C SER A 11 2.16 -2.48 27.71
N LEU A 12 3.35 -2.08 27.24
CA LEU A 12 4.58 -2.84 27.48
C LEU A 12 5.34 -2.40 28.77
N TYR A 13 5.82 -3.30 29.66
CA TYR A 13 6.66 -2.95 30.85
C TYR A 13 7.82 -3.96 31.19
N LEU A 14 9.08 -3.45 31.29
CA LEU A 14 10.47 -3.74 31.88
C LEU A 14 11.06 -5.14 32.30
N PHE A 15 12.39 -5.44 32.53
CA PHE A 15 13.74 -4.74 32.62
C PHE A 15 15.00 -5.69 32.58
N ARG A 16 16.22 -5.09 32.40
CA ARG A 16 17.67 -5.39 32.76
C ARG A 16 18.63 -5.59 31.55
N THR A 17 19.66 -4.77 31.29
CA THR A 17 20.95 -4.52 32.02
C THR A 17 21.50 -3.08 31.89
N SER A 18 22.23 -2.62 32.90
CA SER A 18 22.81 -1.27 33.08
C SER A 18 24.01 -0.97 32.16
N TYR A 19 23.96 0.09 31.32
CA TYR A 19 25.10 0.77 30.67
C TYR A 19 24.68 2.19 30.20
N PRO A 20 25.61 3.14 29.94
CA PRO A 20 25.36 4.57 30.18
C PRO A 20 24.53 5.26 29.10
N THR A 21 23.75 6.22 29.60
CA THR A 21 22.93 7.22 28.92
C THR A 21 23.76 8.12 28.02
N THR A 22 23.33 8.31 26.76
CA THR A 22 23.01 9.61 26.16
C THR A 22 22.68 9.45 24.66
N MET A 23 21.40 9.57 24.32
CA MET A 23 20.98 10.15 23.05
C MET A 23 20.09 11.33 23.42
N GLU A 24 20.44 12.52 22.92
CA GLU A 24 19.64 13.74 23.08
C GLU A 24 18.19 13.45 22.65
N LEU A 25 17.29 13.45 23.63
CA LEU A 25 15.85 13.37 23.41
C LEU A 25 15.37 14.78 23.10
N ASP A 26 14.69 14.94 21.97
CA ASP A 26 13.91 16.12 21.63
C ASP A 26 12.97 16.43 22.80
N HIS A 27 13.25 17.48 23.57
CA HIS A 27 12.62 17.79 24.86
C HIS A 27 11.16 18.25 24.67
N ARG A 28 10.25 17.30 24.44
CA ARG A 28 8.81 17.57 24.51
C ARG A 28 8.31 17.46 25.96
N PRO A 29 7.38 18.32 26.39
CA PRO A 29 6.86 18.34 27.76
C PRO A 29 6.13 17.02 28.12
N PRO A 30 5.99 16.70 29.42
CA PRO A 30 5.24 15.54 29.89
C PRO A 30 3.77 15.58 29.43
N LEU A 31 3.04 14.47 29.62
CA LEU A 31 1.66 14.34 29.18
C LEU A 31 0.79 15.54 29.58
N ASP A 32 0.17 16.18 28.60
CA ASP A 32 -0.71 17.32 28.78
C ASP A 32 -1.90 17.19 27.84
N TYR A 33 -3.11 17.21 28.37
CA TYR A 33 -4.30 16.81 27.64
C TYR A 33 -5.14 17.98 27.16
N VAL A 34 -5.78 17.79 26.02
CA VAL A 34 -6.80 18.67 25.45
C VAL A 34 -7.97 17.85 24.93
N THR A 35 -9.19 18.34 25.14
CA THR A 35 -10.38 17.75 24.54
C THR A 35 -10.50 18.19 23.09
N VAL A 36 -10.66 17.23 22.17
CA VAL A 36 -10.82 17.49 20.73
C VAL A 36 -12.00 16.73 20.16
N LYS A 37 -12.65 17.31 19.15
CA LYS A 37 -13.53 16.58 18.24
C LYS A 37 -12.67 15.87 17.20
N THR A 38 -12.94 14.61 16.92
CA THR A 38 -12.22 13.77 15.95
C THR A 38 -13.12 12.63 15.47
N THR A 39 -12.58 11.67 14.72
CA THR A 39 -13.29 10.45 14.32
C THR A 39 -12.71 9.21 14.99
N LEU A 40 -13.54 8.22 15.28
CA LEU A 40 -13.13 6.87 15.65
C LEU A 40 -14.02 5.83 14.94
N PRO A 41 -13.61 4.54 14.86
CA PRO A 41 -14.51 3.50 14.39
C PRO A 41 -15.79 3.43 15.21
N PHE A 42 -16.90 3.04 14.57
CA PHE A 42 -18.12 2.72 15.31
C PHE A 42 -17.86 1.62 16.34
N TYR A 43 -18.47 1.78 17.52
CA TYR A 43 -18.56 0.75 18.55
C TYR A 43 -19.99 0.20 18.61
N PRO A 44 -20.20 -1.11 18.75
CA PRO A 44 -19.19 -2.18 18.79
C PRO A 44 -18.45 -2.36 17.46
N LEU A 45 -17.21 -2.87 17.51
CA LEU A 45 -16.49 -3.27 16.29
C LEU A 45 -17.13 -4.54 15.69
N PRO A 46 -16.89 -4.84 14.40
CA PRO A 46 -17.31 -6.10 13.81
C PRO A 46 -16.79 -7.29 14.65
N PRO A 47 -17.65 -8.25 15.02
CA PRO A 47 -17.23 -9.47 15.73
C PRO A 47 -16.31 -10.32 14.84
N ASN A 48 -15.60 -11.27 15.43
CA ASN A 48 -14.63 -12.10 14.73
C ASN A 48 -15.25 -12.83 13.51
N GLY A 49 -16.49 -13.30 13.64
CA GLY A 49 -17.19 -13.99 12.55
C GLY A 49 -17.48 -13.13 11.31
N ASP A 50 -17.56 -11.80 11.47
CA ASP A 50 -17.89 -10.86 10.40
C ASP A 50 -16.64 -10.22 9.76
N ARG A 51 -15.47 -10.37 10.40
CA ARG A 51 -14.21 -9.82 9.92
C ARG A 51 -13.70 -10.63 8.73
N LYS A 52 -13.55 -9.97 7.58
CA LYS A 52 -12.90 -10.57 6.41
C LYS A 52 -11.38 -10.65 6.61
N PRO A 53 -10.76 -11.83 6.52
CA PRO A 53 -9.31 -11.96 6.52
C PRO A 53 -8.68 -11.11 5.41
N PHE A 54 -7.47 -10.60 5.66
CA PHE A 54 -6.73 -9.82 4.69
C PHE A 54 -5.28 -10.30 4.59
N ARG A 55 -4.57 -9.90 3.53
CA ARG A 55 -3.20 -10.32 3.26
C ARG A 55 -2.30 -9.13 2.99
N THR A 56 -1.04 -9.30 3.32
CA THR A 56 0.07 -8.49 2.82
C THR A 56 0.93 -9.37 1.90
N GLU A 57 2.13 -8.91 1.53
CA GLU A 57 3.04 -9.65 0.65
C GLU A 57 3.42 -11.03 1.21
N ARG A 58 3.70 -11.12 2.52
CA ARG A 58 4.24 -12.32 3.18
C ARG A 58 3.40 -12.80 4.35
N LEU A 59 2.31 -12.12 4.70
CA LEU A 59 1.48 -12.44 5.85
C LEU A 59 0.00 -12.51 5.48
N SER A 60 -0.73 -13.33 6.24
CA SER A 60 -2.18 -13.35 6.26
C SER A 60 -2.68 -13.06 7.66
N MET A 61 -3.71 -12.23 7.76
CA MET A 61 -4.32 -11.82 9.02
C MET A 61 -5.74 -12.36 9.05
N ARG A 62 -6.03 -13.16 10.07
CA ARG A 62 -7.36 -13.75 10.27
C ARG A 62 -7.87 -13.50 11.69
N PRO A 63 -9.20 -13.59 11.92
CA PRO A 63 -9.76 -13.52 13.26
C PRO A 63 -9.28 -14.68 14.14
N MET A 64 -9.28 -14.44 15.45
CA MET A 64 -9.02 -15.45 16.47
C MET A 64 -10.19 -16.45 16.55
N THR A 65 -9.87 -17.72 16.73
CA THR A 65 -10.82 -18.83 16.88
C THR A 65 -10.54 -19.60 18.18
N GLU A 66 -11.44 -20.52 18.55
CA GLU A 66 -11.24 -21.40 19.71
C GLU A 66 -9.98 -22.27 19.57
N ASP A 67 -9.66 -22.71 18.35
CA ASP A 67 -8.52 -23.59 18.04
C ASP A 67 -7.16 -22.89 18.26
N ASP A 68 -7.15 -21.56 18.35
CA ASP A 68 -5.93 -20.78 18.55
C ASP A 68 -5.42 -20.76 19.99
N LEU A 69 -6.13 -21.39 20.95
CA LEU A 69 -5.68 -21.41 22.35
C LEU A 69 -4.27 -22.00 22.49
N GLY A 70 -3.94 -23.05 21.72
CA GLY A 70 -2.61 -23.65 21.72
C GLY A 70 -1.52 -22.69 21.21
N PHE A 71 -1.80 -21.99 20.11
CA PHE A 71 -0.91 -20.95 19.59
C PHE A 71 -0.74 -19.79 20.59
N LEU A 72 -1.84 -19.32 21.17
CA LEU A 72 -1.81 -18.23 22.14
C LEU A 72 -1.03 -18.62 23.39
N ASN A 73 -1.13 -19.88 23.84
CA ASN A 73 -0.33 -20.40 24.94
C ASN A 73 1.15 -20.37 24.58
N ALA A 74 1.54 -20.89 23.41
CA ALA A 74 2.93 -20.84 22.95
C ALA A 74 3.48 -19.40 22.94
N LEU A 75 2.71 -18.45 22.38
CA LEU A 75 3.10 -17.04 22.31
C LEU A 75 3.24 -16.40 23.70
N ARG A 76 2.33 -16.75 24.63
CA ARG A 76 2.30 -16.18 26.00
C ARG A 76 3.17 -16.94 27.00
N SER A 77 3.74 -18.07 26.62
CA SER A 77 4.72 -18.80 27.43
C SER A 77 6.17 -18.43 27.10
N GLU A 78 6.45 -17.73 25.99
CA GLU A 78 7.80 -17.23 25.66
C GLU A 78 8.19 -16.01 26.52
N PRO A 79 9.13 -16.15 27.48
CA PRO A 79 9.51 -15.05 28.37
C PRO A 79 10.09 -13.85 27.60
N GLU A 80 10.83 -14.09 26.51
CA GLU A 80 11.49 -13.04 25.74
C GLU A 80 10.50 -12.08 25.07
N GLY A 81 9.32 -12.57 24.67
CA GLY A 81 8.24 -11.73 24.16
C GLY A 81 7.40 -11.14 25.29
N MET A 82 7.05 -11.97 26.27
CA MET A 82 6.13 -11.58 27.34
C MET A 82 6.71 -10.60 28.36
N ILE A 83 8.04 -10.54 28.50
CA ILE A 83 8.71 -9.50 29.29
C ILE A 83 8.34 -8.10 28.79
N TRP A 84 8.03 -7.97 27.50
CA TRP A 84 7.60 -6.69 26.99
C TRP A 84 6.13 -6.46 27.26
N SER A 85 5.26 -7.45 27.46
CA SER A 85 3.81 -7.23 27.65
C SER A 85 3.45 -6.49 28.95
N SER A 86 2.18 -6.10 29.12
CA SER A 86 1.67 -5.50 30.39
C SER A 86 1.75 -6.46 31.57
N GLN A 87 1.72 -7.76 31.27
CA GLN A 87 1.93 -8.79 32.27
C GLN A 87 3.42 -8.89 32.65
N GLY A 88 4.32 -8.60 31.71
CA GLY A 88 5.75 -8.52 31.94
C GLY A 88 6.43 -9.85 32.29
N CYS A 89 5.71 -10.96 32.20
CA CYS A 89 6.23 -12.31 32.41
C CYS A 89 5.38 -13.33 31.66
N ALA A 90 5.98 -14.48 31.35
CA ALA A 90 5.27 -15.60 30.73
C ALA A 90 4.10 -16.08 31.59
N ASP A 91 3.06 -16.59 30.93
CA ASP A 91 1.94 -17.27 31.59
C ASP A 91 2.48 -18.44 32.42
N LYS A 92 2.07 -18.49 33.70
CA LYS A 92 2.45 -19.55 34.64
C LYS A 92 1.77 -20.87 34.32
N ASP A 93 0.57 -20.80 33.76
CA ASP A 93 -0.28 -21.92 33.44
C ASP A 93 -1.20 -21.58 32.27
N ILE A 94 -1.86 -22.60 31.73
CA ILE A 94 -2.81 -22.44 30.64
C ILE A 94 -4.08 -21.65 31.04
N GLU A 95 -4.39 -21.54 32.34
CA GLU A 95 -5.56 -20.80 32.81
C GLU A 95 -5.37 -19.28 32.65
N GLN A 96 -4.15 -18.78 32.80
CA GLN A 96 -3.81 -17.39 32.43
C GLN A 96 -3.99 -17.15 30.93
N THR A 97 -3.59 -18.11 30.10
CA THR A 97 -3.80 -18.03 28.64
C THR A 97 -5.29 -18.03 28.31
N LYS A 98 -6.09 -18.91 28.92
CA LYS A 98 -7.55 -18.97 28.72
C LYS A 98 -8.24 -17.66 29.06
N LYS A 99 -7.81 -16.98 30.14
CA LYS A 99 -8.32 -15.64 30.48
C LYS A 99 -8.02 -14.63 29.37
N SER A 100 -6.82 -14.64 28.82
CA SER A 100 -6.44 -13.78 27.70
C SER A 100 -7.18 -14.13 26.41
N HIS A 101 -7.40 -15.42 26.15
CA HIS A 101 -8.17 -15.92 25.02
C HIS A 101 -9.62 -15.46 25.08
N ALA A 102 -10.29 -15.63 26.23
CA ALA A 102 -11.68 -15.23 26.45
C ALA A 102 -11.97 -13.73 26.28
N LEU A 103 -10.95 -12.86 26.41
CA LEU A 103 -11.06 -11.44 26.10
C LEU A 103 -11.22 -11.16 24.59
N ARG A 104 -10.88 -12.13 23.74
CA ARG A 104 -10.88 -12.04 22.26
C ARG A 104 -11.94 -12.90 21.60
N MET A 105 -12.72 -13.63 22.40
CA MET A 105 -13.82 -14.48 21.96
C MET A 105 -15.17 -13.82 22.27
N PRO A 106 -16.25 -14.18 21.56
CA PRO A 106 -17.58 -13.69 21.86
C PRO A 106 -17.96 -13.87 23.34
N PRO A 107 -18.64 -12.88 23.96
CA PRO A 107 -19.12 -11.61 23.39
C PRO A 107 -18.11 -10.46 23.49
N ASN A 108 -16.84 -10.72 23.83
CA ASN A 108 -15.81 -9.69 24.03
C ASN A 108 -15.07 -9.32 22.75
N ASP A 109 -15.16 -10.15 21.71
CA ASP A 109 -14.50 -9.97 20.41
C ASP A 109 -14.87 -8.65 19.72
N VAL A 110 -16.02 -8.07 20.02
CA VAL A 110 -16.43 -6.74 19.53
C VAL A 110 -15.73 -5.55 20.21
N LYS A 111 -14.98 -5.79 21.30
CA LYS A 111 -14.32 -4.72 22.08
C LYS A 111 -12.96 -4.35 21.52
N GLY A 112 -12.29 -5.27 20.84
CA GLY A 112 -10.96 -5.08 20.28
C GLY A 112 -10.87 -5.61 18.85
N TYR A 113 -9.93 -5.07 18.07
CA TYR A 113 -9.71 -5.40 16.67
C TYR A 113 -8.40 -6.18 16.48
N ASP A 114 -8.25 -7.25 17.26
CA ASP A 114 -7.08 -8.14 17.21
C ASP A 114 -7.15 -9.12 16.03
N TRP A 115 -5.97 -9.45 15.50
CA TRP A 115 -5.76 -10.35 14.38
C TRP A 115 -4.67 -11.37 14.72
N VAL A 116 -4.89 -12.62 14.33
CA VAL A 116 -3.86 -13.66 14.29
C VAL A 116 -3.09 -13.52 12.97
N VAL A 117 -1.77 -13.43 13.07
CA VAL A 117 -0.85 -13.26 11.95
C VAL A 117 -0.28 -14.63 11.57
N CYS A 118 -0.51 -15.05 10.33
CA CYS A 118 -0.14 -16.36 9.83
C CYS A 118 0.73 -16.27 8.57
N LEU A 119 1.58 -17.27 8.34
CA LEU A 119 2.26 -17.47 7.06
C LEU A 119 1.25 -17.96 6.00
N PRO A 120 1.11 -17.31 4.83
CA PRO A 120 0.07 -17.64 3.85
C PRO A 120 0.17 -19.06 3.26
N GLU A 121 1.39 -19.58 3.11
CA GLU A 121 1.64 -20.88 2.47
C GLU A 121 1.26 -22.06 3.37
N THR A 122 1.55 -21.96 4.67
CA THR A 122 1.35 -23.05 5.63
C THR A 122 0.09 -22.86 6.49
N GLY A 123 -0.42 -21.64 6.60
CA GLY A 123 -1.46 -21.28 7.57
C GLY A 123 -0.96 -21.21 9.02
N GLU A 124 0.34 -21.38 9.24
CA GLU A 124 0.96 -21.39 10.58
C GLU A 124 0.81 -20.02 11.26
N PRO A 125 0.22 -19.94 12.47
CA PRO A 125 0.16 -18.71 13.23
C PRO A 125 1.52 -18.40 13.86
N ILE A 126 2.02 -17.19 13.62
CA ILE A 126 3.37 -16.75 14.01
C ILE A 126 3.37 -15.54 14.95
N GLY A 127 2.22 -14.89 15.11
CA GLY A 127 2.06 -13.70 15.93
C GLY A 127 0.61 -13.25 16.00
N MET A 128 0.39 -12.17 16.74
CA MET A 128 -0.90 -11.52 16.82
C MET A 128 -0.72 -10.03 17.10
N GLY A 129 -1.73 -9.23 16.81
CA GLY A 129 -1.74 -7.83 17.20
C GLY A 129 -3.02 -7.14 16.79
N GLY A 130 -3.15 -5.89 17.22
CA GLY A 130 -4.32 -5.06 16.94
C GLY A 130 -4.51 -4.04 18.05
N THR A 131 -5.75 -3.60 18.22
CA THR A 131 -6.11 -2.65 19.27
C THR A 131 -7.25 -3.19 20.12
N GLY A 132 -6.99 -3.43 21.40
CA GLY A 132 -8.00 -3.70 22.42
C GLY A 132 -8.29 -2.49 23.30
N MET A 133 -7.62 -1.37 23.05
CA MET A 133 -7.59 -0.19 23.92
C MET A 133 -8.06 1.03 23.13
N TRP A 134 -9.23 1.55 23.47
CA TRP A 134 -9.83 2.71 22.79
C TRP A 134 -9.28 4.06 23.25
N SER A 135 -8.67 4.10 24.44
CA SER A 135 -8.04 5.27 25.03
C SER A 135 -6.77 4.82 25.75
N GLY A 136 -5.66 4.79 25.02
CA GLY A 136 -4.34 4.60 25.59
C GLY A 136 -3.86 5.83 26.35
N GLU A 137 -2.59 5.81 26.71
CA GLU A 137 -1.90 6.81 27.52
C GLU A 137 -1.75 8.16 26.79
N LEU A 138 -1.89 8.19 25.46
CA LEU A 138 -1.98 9.43 24.67
C LEU A 138 -3.42 9.87 24.39
N GLY A 139 -4.43 9.17 24.95
CA GLY A 139 -5.86 9.40 24.71
C GLY A 139 -6.41 8.81 23.41
N TRP A 140 -5.55 8.26 22.55
CA TRP A 140 -5.92 7.61 21.29
C TRP A 140 -6.03 6.10 21.43
N PRO A 141 -6.73 5.39 20.52
CA PRO A 141 -6.66 3.94 20.46
C PRO A 141 -5.20 3.46 20.37
N ALA A 142 -4.84 2.46 21.17
CA ALA A 142 -3.46 1.98 21.25
C ALA A 142 -3.31 0.63 20.52
N VAL A 143 -2.31 0.52 19.65
CA VAL A 143 -1.95 -0.72 18.95
C VAL A 143 -0.84 -1.46 19.68
N GLY A 144 -0.98 -2.79 19.78
CA GLY A 144 0.04 -3.70 20.28
C GLY A 144 0.22 -4.88 19.32
N TYR A 145 1.39 -5.53 19.39
CA TYR A 145 1.67 -6.75 18.64
C TYR A 145 2.70 -7.62 19.37
N GLN A 146 2.65 -8.92 19.10
CA GLN A 146 3.60 -9.90 19.60
C GLN A 146 3.81 -11.00 18.56
N PHE A 147 5.03 -11.48 18.44
CA PHE A 147 5.42 -12.55 17.51
C PHE A 147 6.22 -13.60 18.25
N LEU A 148 6.11 -14.86 17.81
CA LEU A 148 6.99 -15.92 18.28
C LEU A 148 8.45 -15.58 17.97
N LYS A 149 9.36 -15.85 18.90
CA LYS A 149 10.77 -15.45 18.81
C LYS A 149 11.45 -15.97 17.53
N ALA A 150 11.08 -17.17 17.08
CA ALA A 150 11.59 -17.78 15.85
C ALA A 150 11.32 -16.95 14.56
N HIS A 151 10.41 -15.97 14.62
CA HIS A 151 10.04 -15.13 13.50
C HIS A 151 10.53 -13.68 13.62
N TRP A 152 11.30 -13.36 14.66
CA TRP A 152 11.88 -12.03 14.84
C TRP A 152 12.98 -11.76 13.80
N GLY A 153 13.26 -10.48 13.54
CA GLY A 153 14.27 -10.05 12.56
C GLY A 153 13.87 -10.19 11.09
N LYS A 154 12.74 -10.84 10.77
CA LYS A 154 12.26 -11.07 9.40
C LYS A 154 11.42 -9.90 8.83
N GLY A 155 11.20 -8.86 9.63
CA GLY A 155 10.44 -7.67 9.24
C GLY A 155 8.90 -7.82 9.33
N TYR A 156 8.40 -8.95 9.83
CA TYR A 156 6.96 -9.22 9.90
C TYR A 156 6.17 -8.25 10.78
N ALA A 157 6.75 -7.75 11.88
CA ALA A 157 6.06 -6.78 12.74
C ALA A 157 5.78 -5.45 12.00
N SER A 158 6.74 -4.94 11.22
CA SER A 158 6.53 -3.73 10.41
C SER A 158 5.51 -3.95 9.29
N GLU A 159 5.52 -5.13 8.67
CA GLU A 159 4.55 -5.48 7.63
C GLU A 159 3.13 -5.61 8.20
N PHE A 160 3.00 -6.32 9.32
CA PHE A 160 1.74 -6.43 10.06
C PHE A 160 1.20 -5.06 10.46
N LEU A 161 2.02 -4.20 11.09
CA LEU A 161 1.56 -2.91 11.58
C LEU A 161 1.04 -2.02 10.44
N LYS A 162 1.72 -1.98 9.29
CA LYS A 162 1.24 -1.26 8.10
C LYS A 162 -0.10 -1.80 7.60
N GLY A 163 -0.23 -3.12 7.51
CA GLY A 163 -1.47 -3.78 7.09
C GLY A 163 -2.63 -3.55 8.07
N PHE A 164 -2.37 -3.71 9.37
CA PHE A 164 -3.33 -3.46 10.44
C PHE A 164 -3.83 -2.02 10.39
N LEU A 165 -2.93 -1.05 10.29
CA LEU A 165 -3.31 0.34 10.28
C LEU A 165 -4.23 0.65 9.06
N ALA A 166 -3.89 0.16 7.86
CA ALA A 166 -4.75 0.27 6.68
C ALA A 166 -6.17 -0.31 6.92
N GLN A 167 -6.27 -1.45 7.60
CA GLN A 167 -7.56 -2.04 7.99
C GLN A 167 -8.28 -1.27 9.09
N TRP A 168 -7.55 -0.73 10.07
CA TRP A 168 -8.15 0.10 11.11
C TRP A 168 -8.82 1.32 10.51
N TRP A 169 -8.14 2.02 9.59
CA TRP A 169 -8.65 3.23 8.95
C TRP A 169 -9.78 3.00 7.94
N SER A 170 -9.95 1.76 7.45
CA SER A 170 -11.04 1.40 6.53
C SER A 170 -12.38 1.17 7.23
N LEU A 171 -12.38 0.98 8.55
CA LEU A 171 -13.62 0.79 9.30
C LEU A 171 -14.53 2.04 9.20
N PRO A 172 -15.87 1.87 9.23
CA PRO A 172 -16.80 3.00 9.27
C PRO A 172 -16.54 3.89 10.49
N ARG A 173 -16.66 5.21 10.33
CA ARG A 173 -16.31 6.22 11.35
C ARG A 173 -17.51 7.00 11.85
N ASN A 174 -17.47 7.39 13.12
CA ASN A 174 -18.33 8.42 13.70
C ASN A 174 -17.49 9.52 14.35
N GLU A 175 -18.06 10.72 14.42
CA GLU A 175 -17.47 11.82 15.18
C GLU A 175 -17.61 11.58 16.68
N VAL A 176 -16.54 11.88 17.40
CA VAL A 176 -16.44 11.72 18.85
C VAL A 176 -15.68 12.90 19.44
N GLU A 177 -15.87 13.12 20.73
CA GLU A 177 -15.10 14.07 21.51
C GLU A 177 -14.27 13.30 22.55
N ILE A 178 -12.94 13.42 22.49
CA ILE A 178 -12.01 12.67 23.33
C ILE A 178 -10.90 13.57 23.89
N SER A 179 -10.35 13.19 25.03
CA SER A 179 -9.22 13.87 25.68
C SER A 179 -7.92 13.21 25.24
N VAL A 180 -7.05 13.96 24.57
CA VAL A 180 -5.82 13.45 23.94
C VAL A 180 -4.62 14.32 24.30
N ASP A 181 -3.42 13.73 24.20
CA ASP A 181 -2.19 14.46 24.48
C ASP A 181 -1.91 15.55 23.43
N LYS A 182 -1.63 16.77 23.88
CA LYS A 182 -1.41 17.96 23.04
C LYS A 182 -0.28 17.77 22.03
N ASN A 183 0.74 16.94 22.33
CA ASN A 183 1.86 16.70 21.41
C ASN A 183 1.47 15.89 20.17
N THR A 184 0.25 15.33 20.15
CA THR A 184 -0.28 14.56 19.01
C THR A 184 -1.07 15.42 18.02
N ILE A 185 -1.52 16.62 18.43
CA ILE A 185 -2.34 17.52 17.62
C ILE A 185 -1.48 18.52 16.82
N ARG A 186 -1.92 18.90 15.62
CA ARG A 186 -1.34 20.00 14.82
C ARG A 186 -2.19 21.27 14.95
N GLY A 187 -1.53 22.42 15.03
CA GLY A 187 -2.15 23.74 15.16
C GLY A 187 -2.42 24.10 16.62
N ALA A 188 -1.76 25.14 17.11
CA ALA A 188 -1.97 25.69 18.44
C ALA A 188 -3.31 26.44 18.49
N GLY A 189 -4.15 26.15 19.49
CA GLY A 189 -5.17 27.07 20.02
C GLY A 189 -6.37 27.40 19.11
N ASP A 190 -7.54 27.45 19.74
CA ASP A 190 -8.60 28.43 19.44
C ASP A 190 -9.47 28.26 18.19
N GLY A 191 -9.46 27.09 17.55
CA GLY A 191 -10.55 26.66 16.66
C GLY A 191 -11.58 25.82 17.42
N ASP A 192 -12.43 26.44 18.23
CA ASP A 192 -13.57 25.76 18.87
C ASP A 192 -14.58 25.32 17.78
N GLY A 193 -14.36 24.14 17.20
CA GLY A 193 -15.27 23.58 16.19
C GLY A 193 -14.70 22.54 15.22
N ASP A 194 -13.40 22.57 14.91
CA ASP A 194 -12.85 21.72 13.83
C ASP A 194 -12.53 20.29 14.27
N VAL A 195 -12.99 19.31 13.48
CA VAL A 195 -12.66 17.89 13.65
C VAL A 195 -11.17 17.66 13.37
N LYS A 196 -10.41 17.28 14.40
CA LYS A 196 -8.97 16.99 14.32
C LYS A 196 -8.71 15.60 13.72
N GLU A 197 -7.55 15.45 13.10
CA GLU A 197 -7.10 14.18 12.52
C GLU A 197 -7.06 13.06 13.58
N GLU A 198 -7.73 11.95 13.29
CA GLU A 198 -7.69 10.74 14.11
C GLU A 198 -6.27 10.18 14.19
N CYS A 199 -5.85 9.73 15.37
CA CYS A 199 -4.57 9.03 15.53
C CYS A 199 -4.75 7.61 16.07
N VAL A 200 -3.75 6.77 15.82
CA VAL A 200 -3.50 5.52 16.54
C VAL A 200 -2.19 5.70 17.30
N SER A 201 -2.17 5.31 18.57
CA SER A 201 -1.00 5.39 19.45
C SER A 201 -0.34 4.03 19.66
N ALA A 202 0.90 4.03 20.13
CA ALA A 202 1.61 2.85 20.63
C ALA A 202 2.56 3.27 21.75
N ILE A 203 2.59 2.50 22.83
CA ILE A 203 3.43 2.78 23.99
C ILE A 203 4.51 1.71 24.11
N THR A 204 5.74 2.15 24.35
CA THR A 204 6.88 1.25 24.60
C THR A 204 7.64 1.74 25.82
N VAL A 205 8.25 0.83 26.57
CA VAL A 205 9.35 1.23 27.46
C VAL A 205 10.52 1.80 26.66
N ASP A 206 11.25 2.71 27.28
CA ASP A 206 12.43 3.38 26.70
C ASP A 206 13.47 2.41 26.11
N SER A 207 13.68 1.28 26.77
CA SER A 207 14.66 0.24 26.42
C SER A 207 14.23 -0.66 25.26
N HIS A 208 12.96 -0.63 24.82
CA HIS A 208 12.47 -1.50 23.75
C HIS A 208 12.76 -0.96 22.35
N SER A 209 14.04 -0.77 22.05
CA SER A 209 14.52 -0.21 20.78
C SER A 209 14.05 -0.96 19.54
N ALA A 210 13.84 -2.28 19.64
CA ALA A 210 13.33 -3.10 18.53
C ALA A 210 11.91 -2.68 18.12
N SER A 211 10.99 -2.51 19.08
CA SER A 211 9.63 -2.07 18.79
C SER A 211 9.63 -0.62 18.30
N GLN A 212 10.39 0.27 18.94
CA GLN A 212 10.52 1.67 18.50
C GLN A 212 11.00 1.80 17.04
N LYS A 213 11.93 0.93 16.59
CA LYS A 213 12.35 0.87 15.18
C LYS A 213 11.22 0.42 14.26
N VAL A 214 10.38 -0.53 14.69
CA VAL A 214 9.18 -0.95 13.94
C VAL A 214 8.19 0.19 13.82
N LEU A 215 7.88 0.88 14.92
CA LEU A 215 6.94 2.02 14.95
C LEU A 215 7.41 3.14 14.01
N LYS A 216 8.69 3.55 14.08
CA LYS A 216 9.29 4.54 13.17
C LYS A 216 9.22 4.12 11.70
N LYS A 217 9.51 2.85 11.39
CA LYS A 217 9.39 2.30 10.01
C LYS A 217 7.95 2.31 9.47
N CYS A 218 6.96 2.39 10.35
CA CYS A 218 5.55 2.45 10.01
C CYS A 218 5.00 3.89 10.06
N GLY A 219 5.87 4.89 10.14
CA GLY A 219 5.47 6.31 10.12
C GLY A 219 4.92 6.82 11.44
N MET A 220 5.07 6.07 12.54
CA MET A 220 4.69 6.58 13.87
C MET A 220 5.75 7.56 14.37
N GLU A 221 5.30 8.78 14.68
CA GLU A 221 6.09 9.86 15.26
C GLU A 221 6.20 9.67 16.77
N PHE A 222 7.30 10.13 17.36
CA PHE A 222 7.44 10.21 18.81
C PHE A 222 6.62 11.40 19.33
N ALA A 223 5.75 11.16 20.32
CA ALA A 223 4.92 12.18 20.95
C ALA A 223 5.61 12.79 22.17
N THR A 224 5.94 11.96 23.16
CA THR A 224 6.47 12.37 24.46
C THR A 224 7.02 11.16 25.21
N ALA A 225 7.78 11.41 26.27
CA ALA A 225 8.20 10.42 27.25
C ALA A 225 7.79 10.87 28.65
N TRP A 226 7.34 9.92 29.47
CA TRP A 226 6.97 10.16 30.86
C TRP A 226 7.38 8.99 31.74
N THR A 227 7.49 9.27 33.03
CA THR A 227 7.84 8.25 34.03
C THR A 227 6.65 8.00 34.93
N GLU A 228 6.38 6.74 35.21
CA GLU A 228 5.33 6.32 36.13
C GLU A 228 5.80 5.16 37.01
N THR A 229 5.02 4.81 38.03
CA THR A 229 5.33 3.68 38.91
C THR A 229 5.09 2.37 38.18
N ASP A 230 6.07 1.44 38.21
CA ASP A 230 5.89 0.12 37.61
C ASP A 230 4.79 -0.65 38.35
N VAL A 231 3.77 -1.08 37.62
CA VAL A 231 2.62 -1.81 38.16
C VAL A 231 2.99 -3.19 38.71
N ARG A 232 4.12 -3.77 38.29
CA ARG A 232 4.61 -5.08 38.73
C ARG A 232 5.56 -4.98 39.92
N ASP A 233 6.31 -3.86 40.00
CA ASP A 233 7.13 -3.51 41.16
C ASP A 233 6.92 -2.03 41.50
N ARG A 234 6.00 -1.79 42.44
CA ARG A 234 5.62 -0.43 42.86
C ARG A 234 6.75 0.35 43.54
N THR A 235 7.90 -0.28 43.78
CA THR A 235 9.10 0.39 44.30
C THR A 235 9.95 1.04 43.20
N GLN A 236 9.67 0.71 41.93
CA GLN A 236 10.41 1.19 40.78
C GLN A 236 9.61 2.17 39.93
N GLN A 237 10.36 2.94 39.15
CA GLN A 237 9.83 3.88 38.17
C GLN A 237 10.19 3.38 36.76
N VAL A 238 9.30 3.59 35.81
CA VAL A 238 9.44 3.17 34.42
C VAL A 238 9.28 4.36 33.49
N THR A 239 10.20 4.51 32.55
CA THR A 239 10.06 5.50 31.48
C THR A 239 9.38 4.88 30.27
N LEU A 240 8.29 5.51 29.85
CA LEU A 240 7.52 5.15 28.68
C LEU A 240 7.72 6.17 27.57
N HIS A 241 7.72 5.68 26.35
CA HIS A 241 7.75 6.45 25.12
C HIS A 241 6.42 6.27 24.39
N GLY A 242 5.72 7.38 24.18
CA GLY A 242 4.51 7.43 23.37
C GLY A 242 4.84 7.70 21.91
N PHE A 243 4.30 6.86 21.04
CA PHE A 243 4.31 7.04 19.59
C PHE A 243 2.90 7.16 19.07
N PHE A 244 2.74 7.83 17.94
CA PHE A 244 1.44 7.98 17.29
C PHE A 244 1.58 8.14 15.78
N VAL A 245 0.54 7.76 15.06
CA VAL A 245 0.41 8.01 13.62
C VAL A 245 -0.97 8.58 13.36
N ARG A 246 -1.02 9.63 12.54
CA ARG A 246 -2.26 10.27 12.11
C ARG A 246 -2.87 9.47 10.95
N LYS A 247 -4.19 9.45 10.87
CA LYS A 247 -4.93 9.03 9.68
C LYS A 247 -4.68 10.05 8.57
N GLY A 248 -3.55 9.92 7.88
CA GLY A 248 -3.22 10.79 6.76
C GLY A 248 -4.13 10.52 5.56
N LYS A 249 -4.44 11.58 4.79
CA LYS A 249 -4.78 11.43 3.37
C LYS A 249 -3.62 10.81 2.57
N ASP A 250 -2.40 10.90 3.12
CA ASP A 250 -1.13 10.48 2.51
C ASP A 250 -0.43 9.36 3.31
N MET A 251 -1.15 8.31 3.74
CA MET A 251 -0.44 7.04 3.97
C MET A 251 0.13 6.68 2.59
N PRO A 252 1.47 6.72 2.37
CA PRO A 252 2.01 6.43 1.06
C PRO A 252 1.51 5.04 0.70
N ILE A 253 0.73 4.97 -0.37
CA ILE A 253 0.37 3.70 -0.97
C ILE A 253 1.70 3.06 -1.33
N SER A 254 2.18 2.19 -0.45
CA SER A 254 3.34 1.38 -0.73
C SER A 254 2.84 0.34 -1.72
N LEU A 255 2.79 0.73 -3.00
CA LEU A 255 2.64 -0.22 -4.10
C LEU A 255 3.71 -1.28 -3.86
N PRO A 256 3.33 -2.57 -3.76
CA PRO A 256 4.32 -3.63 -3.75
C PRO A 256 5.28 -3.40 -4.92
N LEU A 257 6.59 -3.56 -4.70
CA LEU A 257 7.60 -3.27 -5.72
C LEU A 257 7.27 -3.87 -7.11
N PRO A 258 6.72 -5.11 -7.21
CA PRO A 258 6.27 -5.66 -8.50
C PRO A 258 5.17 -4.85 -9.17
N SER A 259 4.20 -4.33 -8.41
CA SER A 259 3.08 -3.50 -8.90
C SER A 259 3.57 -2.14 -9.38
N LEU A 260 4.52 -1.54 -8.65
CA LEU A 260 5.16 -0.29 -9.05
C LEU A 260 5.95 -0.47 -10.34
N LEU A 261 6.77 -1.52 -10.43
CA LEU A 261 7.55 -1.82 -11.63
C LEU A 261 6.64 -2.07 -12.83
N ALA A 262 5.59 -2.88 -12.69
CA ALA A 262 4.65 -3.14 -13.77
C ALA A 262 3.90 -1.87 -14.22
N THR A 263 3.51 -1.01 -13.29
CA THR A 263 2.87 0.28 -13.58
C THR A 263 3.83 1.19 -14.37
N ALA A 264 5.08 1.31 -13.89
CA ALA A 264 6.10 2.11 -14.57
C ALA A 264 6.41 1.56 -15.96
N THR A 265 6.57 0.23 -16.11
CA THR A 265 6.79 -0.43 -17.41
C THR A 265 5.63 -0.22 -18.37
N GLY A 266 4.38 -0.32 -17.89
CA GLY A 266 3.20 -0.02 -18.72
C GLY A 266 3.22 1.41 -19.25
N ILE A 267 3.39 2.39 -18.36
CA ILE A 267 3.35 3.83 -18.71
C ILE A 267 4.50 4.22 -19.64
N THR A 268 5.73 3.82 -19.28
CA THR A 268 6.91 4.11 -20.10
C THR A 268 6.87 3.39 -21.44
N GLY A 269 6.44 2.12 -21.45
CA GLY A 269 6.28 1.32 -22.65
C GLY A 269 5.28 1.93 -23.63
N SER A 270 4.11 2.39 -23.15
CA SER A 270 3.10 3.01 -24.02
C SER A 270 3.55 4.38 -24.53
N ALA A 271 4.21 5.18 -23.68
CA ALA A 271 4.77 6.47 -24.09
C ALA A 271 5.84 6.30 -25.18
N TRP A 272 6.76 5.36 -24.98
CA TRP A 272 7.82 5.03 -25.93
C TRP A 272 7.23 4.49 -27.24
N ALA A 273 6.25 3.58 -27.17
CA ALA A 273 5.60 3.03 -28.35
C ALA A 273 4.91 4.12 -29.18
N SER A 274 4.21 5.06 -28.53
CA SER A 274 3.64 6.24 -29.18
C SER A 274 4.70 7.07 -29.90
N GLY A 275 5.79 7.42 -29.21
CA GLY A 275 6.88 8.21 -29.77
C GLY A 275 7.53 7.57 -30.99
N CYS A 276 7.82 6.26 -30.92
CA CYS A 276 8.39 5.50 -32.03
C CYS A 276 7.45 5.40 -33.24
N ILE A 277 6.16 5.19 -33.04
CA ILE A 277 5.19 5.17 -34.15
C ILE A 277 5.09 6.56 -34.76
N ALA A 278 5.00 7.61 -33.93
CA ALA A 278 4.88 8.99 -34.40
C ALA A 278 6.10 9.46 -35.19
N SER A 279 7.32 9.07 -34.79
CA SER A 279 8.56 9.49 -35.46
C SER A 279 8.65 8.97 -36.91
N MET A 280 8.10 7.79 -37.19
CA MET A 280 7.99 7.29 -38.57
C MET A 280 7.17 8.23 -39.45
N SER A 281 6.09 8.81 -38.92
CA SER A 281 5.27 9.80 -39.64
C SER A 281 5.89 11.19 -39.70
N LEU A 282 6.46 11.67 -38.60
CA LEU A 282 6.93 13.06 -38.48
C LEU A 282 8.29 13.29 -39.12
N ALA A 283 9.18 12.30 -39.07
CA ALA A 283 10.52 12.39 -39.65
C ALA A 283 10.67 11.46 -40.86
N GLY A 284 10.20 10.21 -40.75
CA GLY A 284 10.36 9.21 -41.80
C GLY A 284 9.64 9.58 -43.10
N ILE A 285 8.35 9.86 -43.03
CA ILE A 285 7.53 10.12 -44.23
C ILE A 285 7.98 11.36 -45.01
N PRO A 286 8.28 12.52 -44.38
CA PRO A 286 8.84 13.65 -45.12
C PRO A 286 10.14 13.33 -45.84
N ALA A 287 11.03 12.53 -45.24
CA ALA A 287 12.27 12.10 -45.88
C ALA A 287 12.00 11.17 -47.08
N VAL A 288 11.04 10.24 -46.95
CA VAL A 288 10.63 9.35 -48.04
C VAL A 288 10.06 10.11 -49.22
N LEU A 289 9.25 11.14 -48.97
CA LEU A 289 8.59 11.93 -50.02
C LEU A 289 9.55 12.81 -50.84
N GLN A 290 10.81 12.97 -50.41
CA GLN A 290 11.84 13.63 -51.23
C GLN A 290 12.40 12.72 -52.34
N LEU A 291 12.08 11.43 -52.31
CA LEU A 291 12.54 10.45 -53.29
C LEU A 291 11.48 10.25 -54.38
N SER A 292 11.92 10.06 -55.62
CA SER A 292 11.06 9.57 -56.69
C SER A 292 10.84 8.06 -56.55
N ALA A 293 9.66 7.56 -56.91
CA ALA A 293 9.41 6.14 -57.09
C ALA A 293 10.33 5.58 -58.20
N PRO A 294 10.87 4.35 -58.03
CA PRO A 294 10.49 3.37 -57.01
C PRO A 294 11.17 3.56 -55.64
N ASN A 295 12.17 4.44 -55.52
CA ASN A 295 12.96 4.55 -54.29
C ASN A 295 12.12 4.97 -53.07
N SER A 296 11.16 5.88 -53.23
CA SER A 296 10.24 6.28 -52.15
C SER A 296 9.44 5.10 -51.59
N VAL A 297 8.85 4.28 -52.45
CA VAL A 297 8.04 3.13 -52.00
C VAL A 297 8.92 2.02 -51.41
N THR A 298 10.14 1.81 -51.92
CA THR A 298 11.10 0.87 -51.33
C THR A 298 11.52 1.29 -49.92
N VAL A 299 11.84 2.57 -49.71
CA VAL A 299 12.21 3.07 -48.37
C VAL A 299 11.02 3.03 -47.42
N TRP A 300 9.81 3.37 -47.89
CA TRP A 300 8.58 3.20 -47.11
C TRP A 300 8.39 1.74 -46.68
N GLN A 301 8.59 0.78 -47.59
CA GLN A 301 8.42 -0.65 -47.32
C GLN A 301 9.39 -1.12 -46.22
N GLU A 302 10.62 -0.62 -46.23
CA GLU A 302 11.61 -0.93 -45.19
C GLU A 302 11.22 -0.36 -43.82
N ILE A 303 10.69 0.88 -43.78
CA ILE A 303 10.13 1.46 -42.55
C ILE A 303 8.97 0.61 -42.03
N PHE A 304 8.06 0.21 -42.92
CA PHE A 304 6.92 -0.63 -42.58
C PHE A 304 7.37 -1.98 -41.99
N ASN A 305 8.30 -2.66 -42.66
CA ASN A 305 8.81 -3.98 -42.26
C ASN A 305 9.47 -3.93 -40.87
N ARG A 306 10.27 -2.90 -40.60
CA ARG A 306 10.86 -2.69 -39.26
C ARG A 306 9.79 -2.43 -38.20
N GLY A 307 8.78 -1.62 -38.54
CA GLY A 307 7.65 -1.32 -37.67
C GLY A 307 6.87 -2.58 -37.28
N ILE A 308 6.46 -3.40 -38.25
CA ILE A 308 5.65 -4.60 -37.99
C ILE A 308 6.45 -5.70 -37.28
N ALA A 309 7.77 -5.75 -37.46
CA ALA A 309 8.64 -6.70 -36.76
C ALA A 309 8.86 -6.37 -35.27
N LEU A 310 8.70 -5.10 -34.88
CA LEU A 310 9.00 -4.58 -33.53
C LEU A 310 7.74 -4.22 -32.73
N MET A 311 6.87 -3.39 -33.30
CA MET A 311 5.80 -2.72 -32.55
C MET A 311 4.78 -3.66 -31.91
N PRO A 312 4.33 -4.76 -32.55
CA PRO A 312 3.42 -5.71 -31.91
C PRO A 312 4.00 -6.36 -30.64
N LYS A 313 5.31 -6.67 -30.63
CA LYS A 313 5.98 -7.27 -29.47
C LYS A 313 5.99 -6.30 -28.30
N VAL A 314 6.33 -5.04 -28.56
CA VAL A 314 6.32 -3.95 -27.57
C VAL A 314 4.92 -3.70 -27.04
N ALA A 315 3.91 -3.69 -27.92
CA ALA A 315 2.52 -3.48 -27.52
C ALA A 315 2.03 -4.60 -26.59
N VAL A 316 2.35 -5.86 -26.90
CA VAL A 316 1.99 -7.02 -26.06
C VAL A 316 2.69 -6.97 -24.70
N THR A 317 4.01 -6.74 -24.65
CA THR A 317 4.74 -6.68 -23.37
C THR A 317 4.25 -5.54 -22.50
N THR A 318 4.00 -4.36 -23.09
CA THR A 318 3.45 -3.19 -22.40
C THR A 318 2.04 -3.49 -21.86
N ALA A 319 1.19 -4.13 -22.66
CA ALA A 319 -0.16 -4.47 -22.25
C ALA A 319 -0.21 -5.52 -21.13
N LEU A 320 0.71 -6.50 -21.14
CA LEU A 320 0.85 -7.46 -20.05
C LEU A 320 1.28 -6.77 -18.75
N ALA A 321 2.19 -5.80 -18.82
CA ALA A 321 2.58 -5.00 -17.66
C ALA A 321 1.39 -4.21 -17.09
N TYR A 322 0.60 -3.55 -17.95
CA TYR A 322 -0.65 -2.89 -17.55
C TYR A 322 -1.68 -3.87 -16.96
N ALA A 323 -1.82 -5.07 -17.53
CA ALA A 323 -2.75 -6.08 -17.05
C ALA A 323 -2.38 -6.56 -15.65
N TYR A 324 -1.08 -6.82 -15.40
CA TYR A 324 -0.60 -7.17 -14.06
C TYR A 324 -0.82 -6.02 -13.06
N ALA A 325 -0.46 -4.79 -13.43
CA ALA A 325 -0.66 -3.62 -12.59
C ALA A 325 -2.15 -3.40 -12.26
N SER A 326 -3.03 -3.56 -13.25
CA SER A 326 -4.48 -3.52 -13.08
C SER A 326 -4.99 -4.62 -12.14
N TYR A 327 -4.49 -5.84 -12.29
CA TYR A 327 -4.88 -6.97 -11.45
C TYR A 327 -4.47 -6.76 -9.99
N SER A 328 -3.23 -6.34 -9.73
CA SER A 328 -2.77 -6.01 -8.37
C SER A 328 -3.59 -4.86 -7.77
N ALA A 329 -3.84 -3.78 -8.54
CA ALA A 329 -4.66 -2.68 -8.08
C ALA A 329 -6.09 -3.11 -7.72
N TYR A 330 -6.69 -4.01 -8.49
CA TYR A 330 -8.01 -4.57 -8.20
C TYR A 330 -8.02 -5.38 -6.90
N GLN A 331 -7.02 -6.26 -6.71
CA GLN A 331 -6.89 -7.08 -5.49
C GLN A 331 -6.71 -6.23 -4.23
N GLU A 332 -6.07 -5.06 -4.38
CA GLU A 332 -5.83 -4.11 -3.30
C GLU A 332 -6.99 -3.11 -3.10
N GLY A 333 -8.10 -3.25 -3.83
CA GLY A 333 -9.24 -2.34 -3.76
C GLY A 333 -8.97 -0.93 -4.29
N ARG A 334 -7.87 -0.73 -5.03
CA ARG A 334 -7.47 0.55 -5.64
C ARG A 334 -8.16 0.76 -6.98
N LYS A 335 -8.08 1.99 -7.51
CA LYS A 335 -8.53 2.29 -8.87
C LYS A 335 -7.66 1.55 -9.89
N TRP A 336 -8.30 0.68 -10.68
CA TRP A 336 -7.60 -0.22 -11.61
C TRP A 336 -8.03 -0.03 -13.08
N LYS A 337 -9.27 0.45 -13.32
CA LYS A 337 -9.89 0.48 -14.65
C LYS A 337 -9.07 1.23 -15.70
N GLY A 338 -8.41 2.32 -15.33
CA GLY A 338 -7.60 3.07 -16.29
C GLY A 338 -6.25 2.41 -16.62
N LEU A 339 -5.71 1.55 -15.75
CA LEU A 339 -4.56 0.71 -16.09
C LEU A 339 -4.96 -0.36 -17.13
N ALA A 340 -6.12 -1.00 -16.94
CA ALA A 340 -6.68 -1.91 -17.94
C ALA A 340 -6.94 -1.21 -19.28
N ALA A 341 -7.53 -0.01 -19.24
CA ALA A 341 -7.75 0.81 -20.44
C ALA A 341 -6.43 1.19 -21.13
N GLY A 342 -5.38 1.51 -20.37
CA GLY A 342 -4.04 1.79 -20.89
C GLY A 342 -3.45 0.63 -21.69
N GLY A 343 -3.57 -0.59 -21.16
CA GLY A 343 -3.18 -1.81 -21.88
C GLY A 343 -3.99 -2.03 -23.15
N ALA A 344 -5.32 -1.89 -23.07
CA ALA A 344 -6.22 -2.07 -24.22
C ALA A 344 -5.92 -1.07 -25.36
N LEU A 345 -5.76 0.22 -25.02
CA LEU A 345 -5.40 1.28 -25.96
C LEU A 345 -4.05 1.02 -26.62
N THR A 346 -3.09 0.45 -25.90
CA THR A 346 -1.77 0.12 -26.45
C THR A 346 -1.85 -1.01 -27.49
N VAL A 347 -2.62 -2.07 -27.22
CA VAL A 347 -2.81 -3.18 -28.19
C VAL A 347 -3.68 -2.77 -29.37
N ALA A 348 -4.55 -1.77 -29.20
CA ALA A 348 -5.47 -1.30 -30.23
C ALA A 348 -4.78 -0.78 -31.51
N ILE A 349 -3.46 -0.56 -31.49
CA ILE A 349 -2.69 -0.27 -32.71
C ILE A 349 -2.83 -1.38 -33.77
N VAL A 350 -3.00 -2.64 -33.35
CA VAL A 350 -3.15 -3.79 -34.26
C VAL A 350 -4.49 -3.74 -35.01
N PRO A 351 -5.66 -3.75 -34.33
CA PRO A 351 -6.94 -3.63 -35.03
C PRO A 351 -7.07 -2.31 -35.80
N PHE A 352 -6.50 -1.20 -35.31
CA PHE A 352 -6.46 0.06 -36.08
C PHE A 352 -5.77 -0.13 -37.43
N THR A 353 -4.64 -0.85 -37.45
CA THR A 353 -3.89 -1.11 -38.68
C THR A 353 -4.70 -1.94 -39.67
N LEU A 354 -5.37 -2.98 -39.19
CA LEU A 354 -6.17 -3.87 -40.04
C LEU A 354 -7.39 -3.17 -40.62
N ILE A 355 -8.06 -2.32 -39.82
CA ILE A 355 -9.30 -1.65 -40.21
C ILE A 355 -9.03 -0.44 -41.11
N PHE A 356 -8.08 0.42 -40.75
CA PHE A 356 -7.91 1.72 -41.39
C PHE A 356 -6.71 1.82 -42.34
N MET A 357 -5.70 0.96 -42.18
CA MET A 357 -4.45 1.07 -42.95
C MET A 357 -4.25 -0.03 -44.00
N SER A 358 -4.91 -1.18 -43.87
CA SER A 358 -4.75 -2.34 -44.76
C SER A 358 -4.87 -1.97 -46.25
N SER A 359 -5.93 -1.25 -46.64
CA SER A 359 -6.12 -0.84 -48.03
C SER A 359 -4.96 0.00 -48.59
N THR A 360 -4.40 0.90 -47.77
CA THR A 360 -3.27 1.74 -48.18
C THR A 360 -1.97 0.93 -48.24
N ASN A 361 -1.77 0.04 -47.26
CA ASN A 361 -0.62 -0.87 -47.22
C ASN A 361 -0.60 -1.76 -48.47
N ASP A 362 -1.74 -2.35 -48.84
CA ASP A 362 -1.84 -3.26 -49.98
C ASP A 362 -1.48 -2.56 -51.30
N LEU A 363 -1.95 -1.33 -51.50
CA LEU A 363 -1.59 -0.54 -52.68
C LEU A 363 -0.09 -0.19 -52.71
N LEU A 364 0.48 0.19 -51.57
CA LEU A 364 1.91 0.49 -51.49
C LEU A 364 2.78 -0.76 -51.69
N PHE A 365 2.36 -1.92 -51.20
CA PHE A 365 3.03 -3.19 -51.50
C PHE A 365 2.95 -3.57 -52.99
N LYS A 366 1.79 -3.39 -53.63
CA LYS A 366 1.66 -3.60 -55.08
C LYS A 366 2.56 -2.65 -55.87
N ALA A 367 2.66 -1.38 -55.45
CA ALA A 367 3.56 -0.40 -56.04
C ALA A 367 5.04 -0.78 -55.85
N ALA A 368 5.44 -1.25 -54.66
CA ALA A 368 6.79 -1.75 -54.41
C ALA A 368 7.15 -2.98 -55.26
N ALA A 369 6.17 -3.86 -55.50
CA ALA A 369 6.32 -5.03 -56.35
C ALA A 369 6.30 -4.70 -57.87
N GLY A 370 6.07 -3.44 -58.26
CA GLY A 370 5.93 -3.05 -59.67
C GLY A 370 4.66 -3.57 -60.34
N THR A 371 3.67 -3.98 -59.55
CA THR A 371 2.40 -4.59 -60.03
C THR A 371 1.21 -3.62 -60.03
N LEU A 372 1.43 -2.39 -59.56
CA LEU A 372 0.45 -1.31 -59.60
C LEU A 372 0.86 -0.29 -60.66
N GLU A 373 0.00 -0.05 -61.66
CA GLU A 373 0.13 1.09 -62.55
C GLU A 373 -0.27 2.37 -61.79
N ALA A 374 0.72 3.11 -61.30
CA ALA A 374 0.51 4.33 -60.52
C ALA A 374 1.55 5.38 -60.93
N SER A 375 1.12 6.64 -61.03
CA SER A 375 2.05 7.75 -61.26
C SER A 375 2.91 8.04 -60.01
N GLN A 376 3.97 8.83 -60.20
CA GLN A 376 4.78 9.35 -59.09
C GLN A 376 3.93 10.08 -58.05
N GLU A 377 2.93 10.84 -58.52
CA GLU A 377 2.02 11.60 -57.67
C GLU A 377 1.09 10.68 -56.87
N ASP A 378 0.60 9.59 -57.48
CA ASP A 378 -0.26 8.61 -56.81
C ASP A 378 0.48 7.89 -55.68
N VAL A 379 1.74 7.48 -55.92
CA VAL A 379 2.59 6.87 -54.89
C VAL A 379 2.85 7.86 -53.75
N ALA A 380 3.15 9.13 -54.05
CA ALA A 380 3.35 10.15 -53.03
C ALA A 380 2.10 10.39 -52.18
N LYS A 381 0.91 10.42 -52.80
CA LYS A 381 -0.38 10.53 -52.10
C LYS A 381 -0.64 9.34 -51.17
N LEU A 382 -0.33 8.12 -51.61
CA LEU A 382 -0.47 6.91 -50.79
C LEU A 382 0.47 6.93 -49.58
N ILE A 383 1.74 7.29 -49.77
CA ILE A 383 2.74 7.41 -48.69
C ILE A 383 2.32 8.50 -47.69
N GLY A 384 1.87 9.65 -48.19
CA GLY A 384 1.35 10.74 -47.34
C GLY A 384 0.15 10.31 -46.52
N ARG A 385 -0.83 9.63 -47.15
CA ARG A 385 -2.00 9.07 -46.46
C ARG A 385 -1.59 8.05 -45.39
N TRP A 386 -0.64 7.17 -45.69
CA TRP A 386 -0.10 6.23 -44.72
C TRP A 386 0.50 6.95 -43.52
N GLY A 387 1.29 8.01 -43.75
CA GLY A 387 1.88 8.82 -42.70
C GLY A 387 0.85 9.44 -41.76
N VAL A 388 -0.23 10.01 -42.30
CA VAL A 388 -1.34 10.57 -41.51
C VAL A 388 -2.01 9.49 -40.67
N LEU A 389 -2.38 8.36 -41.27
CA LEU A 389 -3.03 7.25 -40.55
C LEU A 389 -2.12 6.67 -39.47
N ASN A 390 -0.82 6.54 -39.74
CA ASN A 390 0.16 6.08 -38.76
C ASN A 390 0.32 7.07 -37.59
N LEU A 391 0.22 8.37 -37.84
CA LEU A 391 0.26 9.39 -36.78
C LEU A 391 -1.00 9.35 -35.92
N VAL A 392 -2.17 9.13 -36.52
CA VAL A 392 -3.42 8.92 -35.75
C VAL A 392 -3.30 7.64 -34.89
N ARG A 393 -2.74 6.56 -35.45
CA ARG A 393 -2.50 5.32 -34.72
C ARG A 393 -1.63 5.51 -33.49
N SER A 394 -0.60 6.36 -33.52
CA SER A 394 0.28 6.60 -32.37
C SER A 394 -0.44 7.28 -31.20
N MET A 395 -1.57 7.95 -31.44
CA MET A 395 -2.37 8.58 -30.37
C MET A 395 -3.02 7.55 -29.45
N LEU A 396 -3.22 6.30 -29.89
CA LEU A 396 -3.79 5.24 -29.06
C LEU A 396 -2.90 4.90 -27.85
N PRO A 397 -1.62 4.51 -28.02
CA PRO A 397 -0.73 4.28 -26.88
C PRO A 397 -0.45 5.57 -26.08
N LEU A 398 -0.50 6.77 -26.70
CA LEU A 398 -0.42 8.03 -25.97
C LEU A 398 -1.61 8.22 -25.01
N ALA A 399 -2.83 7.99 -25.48
CA ALA A 399 -4.02 8.00 -24.64
C ALA A 399 -3.90 6.96 -23.53
N GLY A 400 -3.32 5.79 -23.84
CA GLY A 400 -3.01 4.77 -22.84
C GLY A 400 -2.10 5.27 -21.72
N THR A 401 -1.02 5.98 -22.07
CA THR A 401 -0.12 6.65 -21.10
C THR A 401 -0.87 7.65 -20.23
N ILE A 402 -1.70 8.51 -20.82
CA ILE A 402 -2.44 9.56 -20.09
C ILE A 402 -3.41 8.93 -19.08
N VAL A 403 -4.20 7.94 -19.52
CA VAL A 403 -5.17 7.26 -18.65
C VAL A 403 -4.46 6.45 -17.57
N GLY A 404 -3.34 5.79 -17.90
CA GLY A 404 -2.48 5.10 -16.93
C GLY A 404 -1.96 6.04 -15.84
N LEU A 405 -1.33 7.16 -16.23
CA LEU A 405 -0.84 8.20 -15.31
C LEU A 405 -1.96 8.78 -14.45
N SER A 406 -3.09 9.15 -15.07
CA SER A 406 -4.24 9.69 -14.34
C SER A 406 -4.75 8.72 -13.28
N THR A 407 -4.79 7.42 -13.58
CA THR A 407 -5.20 6.39 -12.63
C THR A 407 -4.26 6.29 -11.43
N VAL A 408 -2.94 6.41 -11.68
CA VAL A 408 -1.93 6.44 -10.61
C VAL A 408 -2.11 7.68 -9.73
N PHE A 409 -2.20 8.87 -10.32
CA PHE A 409 -2.39 10.13 -9.58
C PHE A 409 -3.69 10.20 -8.80
N GLN A 410 -4.74 9.53 -9.26
CA GLN A 410 -6.01 9.44 -8.55
C GLN A 410 -6.05 8.34 -7.49
N SER A 411 -5.05 7.46 -7.51
CA SER A 411 -4.87 6.42 -6.50
C SER A 411 -4.00 6.94 -5.37
N LEU A 412 -2.94 7.70 -5.67
CA LEU A 412 -2.22 8.55 -4.72
C LEU A 412 -3.19 9.55 -4.07
#